data_AF-A0A1H2YET5-F1
#
_entry.id   AF-A0A1H2YET5-F1
#
_cell.length_a   1.000
_cell.length_b   1.000
_cell.length_c   1.000
_cell.angle_alpha   90.00
_cell.angle_beta   90.00
_cell.angle_gamma   90.00
#
_symmetry.space_group_name_H-M   'P 1'
#
loop_
_entity.id
_entity.type
_entity.pdbx_description
1 polymer ?
#
loop_
_entity_poly.entity_id
_entity_poly.type
_entity_poly.pdbx_seq_one_letter_code
_entity_poly.pdbx_strand_id
1 'polypeptide(L)'
;MDEVFNLLLNQFEIFLLVFVRTSGIFIVSPFFSTQNTPNTLRVGFAFILSVLLALSLDFDSSIVENGYILLIFKELVVGMIIGFISYSFFSTFYIMGQLVDMKIGFGMVHVIDPQHRVQVPLMGNFYYILSFLLFMSINGHHSIINSLVDSYKFIPIGEFSPIAEDGFFLIDILSKVFNIGFKLSLPIVVTILLIDVLLGILARTIPQMNVFVVGLPLKILIGLVVIGLSLSIFYSISPTIFDSAIKEIYNFLNLF
;
A
#
# COMPACT_ATOMS: atom_id res chain seq x y z
N MET A 1 30.68 16.81 -10.78
CA MET A 1 30.55 15.98 -11.99
C MET A 1 31.55 14.84 -11.97
N ASP A 2 32.78 15.06 -11.50
CA ASP A 2 33.83 14.04 -11.46
C ASP A 2 33.48 12.82 -10.58
N GLU A 3 32.79 13.02 -9.45
CA GLU A 3 32.30 11.92 -8.60
C GLU A 3 31.27 11.02 -9.30
N VAL A 4 30.34 11.62 -10.04
CA VAL A 4 29.34 10.86 -10.83
C VAL A 4 30.03 10.05 -11.93
N PHE A 5 31.05 10.62 -12.56
CA PHE A 5 31.81 9.96 -13.61
C PHE A 5 32.64 8.79 -13.05
N ASN A 6 33.27 8.97 -11.88
CA ASN A 6 33.98 7.91 -11.18
C ASN A 6 33.05 6.79 -10.71
N LEU A 7 31.85 7.12 -10.23
CA LEU A 7 30.84 6.15 -9.83
C LEU A 7 30.40 5.29 -11.04
N LEU A 8 30.13 5.93 -12.18
CA LEU A 8 29.74 5.23 -13.40
C LEU A 8 30.86 4.40 -14.03
N LEU A 9 32.13 4.76 -13.83
CA LEU A 9 33.28 4.06 -14.43
C LEU A 9 33.86 2.97 -13.51
N ASN A 10 33.90 3.20 -12.20
CA ASN A 10 34.61 2.33 -11.25
C ASN A 10 33.66 1.58 -10.30
N GLN A 11 32.43 2.04 -10.11
CA GLN A 11 31.45 1.46 -9.16
C GLN A 11 30.09 1.17 -9.81
N PHE A 12 30.09 0.92 -11.12
CA PHE A 12 28.88 0.68 -11.89
C PHE A 12 28.05 -0.50 -11.36
N GLU A 13 28.73 -1.55 -10.88
CA GLU A 13 28.09 -2.76 -10.35
C GLU A 13 27.30 -2.47 -9.06
N ILE A 14 27.91 -1.72 -8.13
CA ILE A 14 27.26 -1.28 -6.89
C ILE A 14 26.07 -0.37 -7.21
N PHE A 15 26.28 0.59 -8.11
CA PHE A 15 25.21 1.49 -8.56
C PHE A 15 23.99 0.72 -9.08
N LEU A 16 24.23 -0.31 -9.90
CA LEU A 16 23.16 -1.14 -10.45
C LEU A 16 22.43 -1.91 -9.35
N LEU A 17 23.13 -2.46 -8.36
CA LEU A 17 22.50 -3.13 -7.21
C LEU A 17 21.60 -2.18 -6.41
N VAL A 18 22.07 -0.96 -6.14
CA VAL A 18 21.28 0.09 -5.48
C VAL A 18 20.06 0.48 -6.35
N PHE A 19 20.26 0.63 -7.66
CA PHE A 19 19.17 0.88 -8.60
C PHE A 19 18.14 -0.26 -8.62
N VAL A 20 18.58 -1.51 -8.51
CA VAL A 20 17.67 -2.67 -8.46
C VAL A 20 16.83 -2.67 -7.19
N ARG A 21 17.41 -2.49 -6.00
CA ARG A 21 16.64 -2.40 -4.74
C ARG A 21 15.65 -1.22 -4.77
N THR A 22 16.11 -0.04 -5.20
CA THR A 22 15.24 1.15 -5.32
C THR A 22 14.08 0.90 -6.30
N SER A 23 14.36 0.29 -7.47
CA SER A 23 13.33 -0.03 -8.45
C SER A 23 12.32 -1.05 -7.92
N GLY A 24 12.75 -2.04 -7.12
CA GLY A 24 11.87 -3.00 -6.46
C GLY A 24 10.82 -2.32 -5.58
N ILE A 25 11.23 -1.32 -4.79
CA ILE A 25 10.30 -0.52 -3.99
C ILE A 25 9.35 0.26 -4.90
N PHE A 26 9.87 0.96 -5.91
CA PHE A 26 9.08 1.82 -6.80
C PHE A 26 8.06 1.06 -7.66
N ILE A 27 8.34 -0.19 -8.01
CA ILE A 27 7.45 -1.05 -8.78
C ILE A 27 6.23 -1.47 -7.95
N VAL A 28 6.44 -1.81 -6.68
CA VAL A 28 5.38 -2.39 -5.82
C VAL A 28 4.66 -1.32 -5.00
N SER A 29 5.38 -0.25 -4.63
CA SER A 29 4.84 0.86 -3.87
C SER A 29 3.56 1.45 -4.52
N PRO A 30 2.47 1.64 -3.75
CA PRO A 30 1.22 2.18 -4.27
C PRO A 30 1.34 3.65 -4.73
N PHE A 31 2.34 4.38 -4.26
CA PHE A 31 2.51 5.81 -4.51
C PHE A 31 3.35 6.10 -5.77
N PHE A 32 4.43 5.36 -5.97
CA PHE A 32 5.29 5.52 -7.15
C PHE A 32 4.82 4.69 -8.36
N SER A 33 3.96 3.68 -8.13
CA SER A 33 3.49 2.76 -9.16
C SER A 33 2.13 3.11 -9.78
N THR A 34 1.64 4.35 -9.66
CA THR A 34 0.34 4.70 -10.25
C THR A 34 0.41 4.72 -11.78
N GLN A 35 -0.57 4.13 -12.48
CA GLN A 35 -0.61 4.05 -13.95
C GLN A 35 -0.67 5.44 -14.63
N ASN A 36 -1.12 6.47 -13.91
CA ASN A 36 -1.13 7.85 -14.39
C ASN A 36 0.28 8.47 -14.50
N THR A 37 1.29 7.83 -13.90
CA THR A 37 2.69 8.24 -14.06
C THR A 37 3.33 7.46 -15.21
N PRO A 38 3.82 8.12 -16.26
CA PRO A 38 4.62 7.49 -17.31
C PRO A 38 5.75 6.65 -16.70
N ASN A 39 5.92 5.42 -17.19
CA ASN A 39 7.01 4.53 -16.73
C ASN A 39 8.39 5.21 -16.83
N THR A 40 8.57 6.12 -17.80
CA THR A 40 9.78 6.92 -17.95
C THR A 40 10.08 7.79 -16.73
N LEU A 41 9.06 8.45 -16.16
CA LEU A 41 9.24 9.25 -14.94
C LEU A 41 9.55 8.35 -13.74
N ARG A 42 8.89 7.21 -13.61
CA ARG A 42 9.13 6.27 -12.51
C ARG A 42 10.57 5.75 -12.50
N VAL A 43 11.04 5.28 -13.66
CA VAL A 43 12.42 4.82 -13.84
C VAL A 43 13.40 5.97 -13.65
N GLY A 44 13.08 7.17 -14.16
CA GLY A 44 13.90 8.37 -13.97
C GLY A 44 14.06 8.77 -12.50
N PHE A 45 12.97 8.75 -11.72
CA PHE A 45 13.03 9.03 -10.28
C PHE A 45 13.82 7.97 -9.52
N ALA A 46 13.60 6.69 -9.81
CA ALA A 46 14.38 5.61 -9.20
C ALA A 46 15.88 5.74 -9.52
N PHE A 47 16.22 6.11 -10.76
CA PHE A 47 17.59 6.33 -11.20
C PHE A 47 18.24 7.53 -10.51
N ILE A 48 17.56 8.66 -10.42
CA ILE A 48 18.09 9.85 -9.73
C ILE A 48 18.32 9.55 -8.26
N LEU A 49 17.35 8.89 -7.60
CA LEU A 49 17.50 8.48 -6.21
C LEU A 49 18.64 7.47 -6.02
N SER A 50 18.80 6.49 -6.90
CA SER A 50 19.89 5.54 -6.80
C SER A 50 21.26 6.20 -6.99
N VAL A 51 21.39 7.18 -7.88
CA VAL A 51 22.63 7.98 -8.01
C VAL A 51 22.91 8.74 -6.71
N LEU A 52 21.90 9.42 -6.15
CA LEU A 52 22.08 10.16 -4.89
C LEU A 52 22.48 9.25 -3.73
N LEU A 53 21.87 8.08 -3.61
CA LEU A 53 22.20 7.10 -2.58
C LEU A 53 23.60 6.52 -2.76
N ALA A 54 23.97 6.18 -4.00
CA ALA A 54 25.27 5.63 -4.31
C ALA A 54 26.42 6.63 -4.10
N LEU A 55 26.16 7.94 -4.16
CA LEU A 55 27.11 8.99 -3.79
C LEU A 55 27.16 9.28 -2.28
N SER A 56 26.06 9.03 -1.57
CA SER A 56 25.92 9.40 -0.16
C SER A 56 26.31 8.28 0.80
N LEU A 57 26.30 7.03 0.33
CA LEU A 57 26.58 5.84 1.12
C LEU A 57 27.89 5.20 0.64
N ASP A 58 28.76 4.87 1.59
CA ASP A 58 29.99 4.13 1.32
C ASP A 58 29.67 2.64 1.24
N PHE A 59 29.86 2.06 0.05
CA PHE A 59 29.66 0.64 -0.20
C PHE A 59 31.00 -0.07 -0.44
N ASP A 60 31.16 -1.26 0.10
CA ASP A 60 32.36 -2.07 -0.12
C ASP A 60 32.32 -2.71 -1.52
N SER A 61 33.31 -2.39 -2.35
CA SER A 61 33.42 -2.87 -3.73
C SER A 61 33.89 -4.32 -3.86
N SER A 62 34.36 -4.94 -2.78
CA SER A 62 34.86 -6.33 -2.79
C SER A 62 33.76 -7.40 -2.91
N ILE A 63 32.49 -7.01 -2.78
CA ILE A 63 31.34 -7.92 -2.70
C ILE A 63 31.02 -8.61 -4.05
N VAL A 64 31.51 -8.08 -5.18
CA VAL A 64 31.07 -8.51 -6.53
C VAL A 64 31.79 -9.77 -7.07
N GLU A 65 32.69 -10.37 -6.30
CA GLU A 65 33.55 -11.46 -6.81
C GLU A 65 32.81 -12.79 -7.06
N ASN A 66 31.61 -13.01 -6.51
CA ASN A 66 30.84 -14.24 -6.73
C ASN A 66 29.33 -14.01 -6.96
N GLY A 67 28.86 -14.28 -8.18
CA GLY A 67 27.43 -14.48 -8.46
C GLY A 67 26.58 -13.20 -8.54
N TYR A 68 27.00 -12.22 -9.34
CA TYR A 68 26.30 -10.93 -9.52
C TYR A 68 24.79 -11.03 -9.83
N ILE A 69 24.38 -12.04 -10.61
CA ILE A 69 22.96 -12.29 -10.92
C ILE A 69 22.16 -12.64 -9.66
N LEU A 70 22.75 -13.40 -8.73
CA LEU A 70 22.12 -13.72 -7.45
C LEU A 70 22.01 -12.47 -6.58
N LEU A 71 23.02 -11.60 -6.58
CA LEU A 71 22.99 -10.31 -5.87
C LEU A 71 21.85 -9.42 -6.38
N ILE A 72 21.71 -9.28 -7.71
CA ILE A 72 20.58 -8.55 -8.32
C ILE A 72 19.24 -9.09 -7.81
N PHE A 73 19.07 -10.42 -7.80
CA PHE A 73 17.82 -11.04 -7.35
C PHE A 73 17.55 -10.75 -5.87
N LYS A 74 18.57 -10.89 -5.00
CA LYS A 74 18.46 -10.58 -3.57
C LYS A 74 18.04 -9.13 -3.33
N GLU A 75 18.72 -8.18 -3.99
CA GLU A 75 18.43 -6.74 -3.85
C GLU A 75 17.03 -6.38 -4.34
N LEU A 76 16.59 -7.00 -5.44
CA LEU A 76 15.25 -6.84 -5.98
C LEU A 76 14.19 -7.33 -4.97
N VAL A 77 14.41 -8.49 -4.36
CA VAL A 77 13.50 -9.08 -3.37
C VAL A 77 13.36 -8.19 -2.13
N VAL A 78 14.46 -7.67 -1.59
CA VAL A 78 14.41 -6.73 -0.44
C VAL A 78 13.57 -5.50 -0.80
N GLY A 79 13.82 -4.90 -1.97
CA GLY A 79 13.03 -3.77 -2.45
C GLY A 79 11.55 -4.11 -2.63
N MET A 80 11.23 -5.27 -3.19
CA MET A 80 9.86 -5.73 -3.37
C MET A 80 9.15 -5.97 -2.03
N ILE A 81 9.83 -6.52 -1.02
CA ILE A 81 9.24 -6.75 0.31
C ILE A 81 8.88 -5.42 0.98
N ILE A 82 9.80 -4.44 0.99
CA ILE A 82 9.53 -3.10 1.54
C ILE A 82 8.35 -2.43 0.82
N GLY A 83 8.33 -2.53 -0.52
CA GLY A 83 7.23 -2.04 -1.34
C GLY A 83 5.92 -2.76 -1.06
N PHE A 84 5.96 -4.08 -0.85
CA PHE A 84 4.80 -4.92 -0.57
C PHE A 84 4.19 -4.65 0.81
N ILE A 85 5.00 -4.44 1.84
CA ILE A 85 4.52 -4.03 3.17
C ILE A 85 3.75 -2.71 3.01
N SER A 86 4.35 -1.73 2.33
CA SER A 86 3.71 -0.43 2.07
C SER A 86 2.39 -0.61 1.31
N TYR A 87 2.39 -1.38 0.22
CA TYR A 87 1.20 -1.68 -0.57
C TYR A 87 0.09 -2.34 0.26
N SER A 88 0.46 -3.32 1.10
CA SER A 88 -0.47 -4.05 1.94
C SER A 88 -1.20 -3.12 2.90
N PHE A 89 -0.50 -2.19 3.57
CA PHE A 89 -1.16 -1.22 4.45
C PHE A 89 -2.09 -0.25 3.72
N PHE A 90 -1.78 0.15 2.49
CA PHE A 90 -2.72 0.93 1.67
C PHE A 90 -3.96 0.11 1.28
N SER A 91 -3.79 -1.19 1.03
CA SER A 91 -4.90 -2.08 0.71
C SER A 91 -5.93 -2.20 1.84
N THR A 92 -5.56 -1.91 3.09
CA THR A 92 -6.50 -1.80 4.23
C THR A 92 -7.66 -0.86 3.91
N PHE A 93 -7.38 0.32 3.34
CA PHE A 93 -8.40 1.32 3.02
C PHE A 93 -9.27 0.89 1.85
N TYR A 94 -8.68 0.20 0.88
CA TYR A 94 -9.41 -0.39 -0.23
C TYR A 94 -10.37 -1.50 0.25
N ILE A 95 -9.90 -2.41 1.10
CA ILE A 95 -10.71 -3.49 1.72
C ILE A 95 -11.88 -2.88 2.53
N MET A 96 -11.59 -1.88 3.36
CA MET A 96 -12.61 -1.14 4.10
C MET A 96 -13.69 -0.59 3.16
N GLY A 97 -13.27 0.11 2.10
CA GLY A 97 -14.19 0.68 1.13
C GLY A 97 -15.01 -0.37 0.39
N GLN A 98 -14.40 -1.51 0.01
CA GLN A 98 -15.10 -2.62 -0.64
C GLN A 98 -16.18 -3.24 0.27
N LEU A 99 -15.91 -3.40 1.57
CA LEU A 99 -16.89 -3.90 2.53
C LEU A 99 -18.07 -2.93 2.69
N VAL A 100 -17.78 -1.63 2.74
CA VAL A 100 -18.80 -0.57 2.81
C VAL A 100 -19.66 -0.56 1.54
N ASP A 101 -19.02 -0.63 0.37
CA ASP A 101 -19.66 -0.63 -0.95
C ASP A 101 -20.67 -1.77 -1.09
N MET A 102 -20.24 -2.98 -0.68
CA MET A 102 -21.05 -4.19 -0.71
C MET A 102 -22.27 -4.09 0.21
N LYS A 103 -22.16 -3.42 1.37
CA LYS A 103 -23.27 -3.32 2.33
C LYS A 103 -24.26 -2.23 1.99
N ILE A 104 -23.80 -1.05 1.58
CA ILE A 104 -24.70 0.05 1.19
C ILE A 104 -25.52 -0.32 -0.06
N GLY A 105 -25.00 -1.22 -0.90
CA GLY A 105 -25.65 -1.66 -2.13
C GLY A 105 -25.14 -0.95 -3.38
N PHE A 106 -24.02 -0.22 -3.27
CA PHE A 106 -23.30 0.32 -4.42
C PHE A 106 -22.64 -0.76 -5.27
N GLY A 107 -22.51 -2.00 -4.76
CA GLY A 107 -22.02 -3.14 -5.54
C GLY A 107 -22.83 -3.51 -6.79
N MET A 108 -24.01 -2.91 -7.04
CA MET A 108 -24.71 -3.01 -8.33
C MET A 108 -24.23 -1.98 -9.36
N VAL A 109 -23.50 -0.96 -8.92
CA VAL A 109 -22.94 0.14 -9.71
C VAL A 109 -21.42 0.02 -9.66
N HIS A 110 -20.87 -0.75 -10.59
CA HIS A 110 -19.43 -0.81 -10.73
C HIS A 110 -18.90 0.36 -11.55
N VAL A 111 -17.92 1.07 -11.01
CA VAL A 111 -17.16 2.07 -11.77
C VAL A 111 -15.99 1.36 -12.42
N ILE A 112 -15.80 1.58 -13.72
CA ILE A 112 -14.61 1.07 -14.42
C ILE A 112 -13.43 1.88 -13.89
N ASP A 113 -12.47 1.21 -13.25
CA ASP A 113 -11.21 1.82 -12.88
C ASP A 113 -10.47 2.22 -14.16
N PRO A 114 -10.19 3.51 -14.42
CA PRO A 114 -9.35 3.89 -15.55
C PRO A 114 -7.92 3.33 -15.42
N GLN A 115 -7.46 2.98 -14.21
CA GLN A 115 -6.10 2.46 -13.93
C GLN A 115 -5.96 0.95 -14.12
N HIS A 116 -7.01 0.16 -13.90
CA HIS A 116 -6.94 -1.30 -14.04
C HIS A 116 -7.83 -1.82 -15.17
N ARG A 117 -8.70 -0.98 -15.75
CA ARG A 117 -9.79 -1.37 -16.67
C ARG A 117 -10.67 -2.49 -16.10
N VAL A 118 -10.69 -2.62 -14.78
CA VAL A 118 -11.52 -3.56 -14.02
C VAL A 118 -12.59 -2.76 -13.29
N GLN A 119 -13.74 -3.37 -13.11
CA GLN A 119 -14.80 -2.85 -12.25
C GLN A 119 -14.30 -2.81 -10.80
N VAL A 120 -14.08 -1.61 -10.28
CA VAL A 120 -13.68 -1.38 -8.87
C VAL A 120 -14.89 -0.93 -8.04
N PRO A 121 -14.93 -1.32 -6.76
CA PRO A 121 -15.87 -0.77 -5.79
C PRO A 121 -15.71 0.75 -5.70
N LEU A 122 -16.81 1.50 -5.80
CA LEU A 122 -16.79 2.96 -5.75
C LEU A 122 -16.16 3.45 -4.44
N MET A 123 -16.63 2.91 -3.31
CA MET A 123 -16.09 3.28 -2.00
C MET A 123 -14.66 2.78 -1.78
N GLY A 124 -14.27 1.65 -2.38
CA GLY A 124 -12.89 1.16 -2.36
C GLY A 124 -11.92 2.20 -2.93
N ASN A 125 -12.25 2.72 -4.12
CA ASN A 125 -11.45 3.75 -4.77
C ASN A 125 -11.47 5.09 -4.00
N PHE A 126 -12.65 5.51 -3.50
CA PHE A 126 -12.78 6.72 -2.70
C PHE A 126 -11.85 6.74 -1.47
N TYR A 127 -11.87 5.69 -0.65
CA TYR A 127 -11.01 5.61 0.54
C TYR A 127 -9.54 5.43 0.18
N TYR A 128 -9.23 4.74 -0.92
CA TYR A 128 -7.86 4.64 -1.43
C TYR A 128 -7.29 6.02 -1.80
N ILE A 129 -7.99 6.81 -2.61
CA ILE A 129 -7.57 8.17 -3.00
C ILE A 129 -7.46 9.07 -1.76
N LEU A 130 -8.43 9.01 -0.85
CA LEU A 130 -8.40 9.80 0.39
C LEU A 130 -7.18 9.44 1.25
N SER A 131 -6.88 8.16 1.42
CA SER A 131 -5.70 7.69 2.16
C SER A 131 -4.40 8.16 1.50
N PHE A 132 -4.33 8.14 0.17
CA PHE A 132 -3.18 8.63 -0.59
C PHE A 132 -2.94 10.13 -0.37
N LEU A 133 -4.00 10.95 -0.40
CA LEU A 133 -3.90 12.38 -0.12
C LEU A 133 -3.43 12.66 1.31
N LEU A 134 -3.95 11.92 2.30
CA LEU A 134 -3.50 12.05 3.69
C LEU A 134 -2.05 11.60 3.87
N PHE A 135 -1.64 10.54 3.21
CA PHE A 135 -0.25 10.08 3.25
C PHE A 135 0.71 11.13 2.68
N MET A 136 0.33 11.80 1.59
CA MET A 136 1.10 12.90 1.02
C MET A 136 1.12 14.13 1.95
N SER A 137 0.02 14.43 2.64
CA SER A 137 -0.04 15.60 3.54
C SER A 137 0.85 15.47 4.77
N ILE A 138 1.09 14.24 5.25
CA ILE A 138 2.02 13.96 6.37
C ILE A 138 3.45 13.64 5.91
N ASN A 139 3.77 13.87 4.63
CA ASN A 139 5.07 13.51 4.03
C ASN A 139 5.44 12.02 4.15
N GLY A 140 4.47 11.11 4.18
CA GLY A 140 4.73 9.67 4.36
C GLY A 140 5.65 9.07 3.29
N HIS A 141 5.69 9.65 2.09
CA HIS A 141 6.61 9.25 1.02
C HIS A 141 8.09 9.45 1.41
N HIS A 142 8.40 10.45 2.24
CA HIS A 142 9.74 10.63 2.81
C HIS A 142 10.07 9.50 3.79
N SER A 143 9.11 9.04 4.59
CA SER A 143 9.32 7.93 5.53
C SER A 143 9.73 6.65 4.79
N ILE A 144 9.18 6.38 3.61
CA ILE A 144 9.55 5.18 2.84
C ILE A 144 10.92 5.35 2.17
N ILE A 145 11.27 6.55 1.71
CA ILE A 145 12.63 6.84 1.24
C ILE A 145 13.64 6.68 2.40
N ASN A 146 13.30 7.11 3.61
CA ASN A 146 14.14 6.89 4.80
C ASN A 146 14.29 5.39 5.11
N SER A 147 13.21 4.61 5.02
CA SER A 147 13.29 3.16 5.18
C SER A 147 14.16 2.48 4.11
N LEU A 148 14.18 2.99 2.88
CA LEU A 148 15.11 2.55 1.83
C LEU A 148 16.55 2.85 2.23
N VAL A 149 16.85 4.07 2.71
CA VAL A 149 18.21 4.44 3.16
C VAL A 149 18.64 3.55 4.31
N ASP A 150 17.79 3.39 5.32
CA ASP A 150 18.09 2.55 6.48
C ASP A 150 18.20 1.07 6.11
N SER A 151 17.51 0.60 5.06
CA SER A 151 17.62 -0.80 4.60
C SER A 151 19.06 -1.20 4.27
N TYR A 152 19.91 -0.28 3.82
CA TYR A 152 21.33 -0.57 3.54
C TYR A 152 22.18 -0.68 4.81
N LYS A 153 21.71 -0.13 5.94
CA LYS A 153 22.36 -0.28 7.25
C LYS A 153 22.01 -1.61 7.91
N PHE A 154 20.76 -2.04 7.79
CA PHE A 154 20.28 -3.31 8.35
C PHE A 154 20.65 -4.50 7.46
N ILE A 155 20.48 -4.35 6.14
CA ILE A 155 20.77 -5.39 5.15
C ILE A 155 21.78 -4.81 4.16
N PRO A 156 23.10 -4.91 4.46
CA PRO A 156 24.16 -4.55 3.53
C PRO A 156 24.02 -5.28 2.20
N ILE A 157 24.64 -4.73 1.16
CA ILE A 157 24.52 -5.24 -0.20
C ILE A 157 24.98 -6.71 -0.25
N GLY A 158 24.11 -7.60 -0.75
CA GLY A 158 24.43 -9.01 -0.94
C GLY A 158 24.29 -9.93 0.28
N GLU A 159 24.13 -9.37 1.48
CA GLU A 159 24.01 -10.13 2.73
C GLU A 159 22.61 -10.70 2.95
N PHE A 160 21.60 -10.21 2.23
CA PHE A 160 20.25 -10.76 2.30
C PHE A 160 20.24 -12.28 2.04
N SER A 161 19.68 -13.05 2.98
CA SER A 161 19.51 -14.49 2.84
C SER A 161 18.10 -14.86 3.26
N PRO A 162 17.21 -15.27 2.35
CA PRO A 162 15.83 -15.57 2.71
C PRO A 162 15.76 -16.72 3.71
N ILE A 163 15.06 -16.50 4.82
CA ILE A 163 14.79 -17.50 5.87
C ILE A 163 13.34 -17.95 5.72
N ALA A 164 13.02 -19.21 6.04
CA ALA A 164 11.65 -19.72 5.95
C ALA A 164 10.63 -18.91 6.79
N GLU A 165 11.10 -18.22 7.83
CA GLU A 165 10.31 -17.35 8.70
C GLU A 165 9.80 -16.08 7.97
N ASP A 166 10.47 -15.65 6.90
CA ASP A 166 10.10 -14.47 6.11
C ASP A 166 8.71 -14.63 5.47
N GLY A 167 8.39 -15.86 5.02
CA GLY A 167 7.10 -16.16 4.42
C GLY A 167 5.93 -16.04 5.41
N PHE A 168 6.14 -16.48 6.65
CA PHE A 168 5.13 -16.36 7.71
C PHE A 168 4.92 -14.90 8.11
N PHE A 169 5.99 -14.11 8.17
CA PHE A 169 5.92 -12.68 8.44
C PHE A 169 5.02 -11.94 7.42
N LEU A 170 5.16 -12.23 6.13
CA LEU A 170 4.32 -11.64 5.09
C LEU A 170 2.84 -12.06 5.21
N ILE A 171 2.57 -13.30 5.58
CA ILE A 171 1.20 -13.80 5.81
C ILE A 171 0.55 -13.10 7.03
N ASP A 172 1.33 -12.85 8.08
CA ASP A 172 0.87 -12.11 9.25
C ASP A 172 0.52 -10.65 8.92
N ILE A 173 1.32 -10.00 8.07
CA ILE A 173 1.01 -8.66 7.56
C ILE A 173 -0.33 -8.65 6.81
N LEU A 174 -0.56 -9.59 5.91
CA LEU A 174 -1.82 -9.69 5.17
C LEU A 174 -3.01 -9.88 6.11
N SER A 175 -2.88 -10.76 7.11
CA SER A 175 -3.90 -11.01 8.13
C SER A 175 -4.20 -9.74 8.95
N LYS A 176 -3.15 -9.01 9.34
CA LYS A 176 -3.25 -7.75 10.09
C LYS A 176 -3.95 -6.66 9.28
N VAL A 177 -3.56 -6.49 8.02
CA VAL A 177 -4.14 -5.53 7.07
C VAL A 177 -5.63 -5.78 6.85
N PHE A 178 -6.02 -7.04 6.64
CA PHE A 178 -7.42 -7.42 6.51
C PHE A 178 -8.22 -7.12 7.79
N ASN A 179 -7.67 -7.47 8.96
CA ASN A 179 -8.30 -7.19 10.26
C ASN A 179 -8.51 -5.69 10.48
N ILE A 180 -7.52 -4.85 10.17
CA ILE A 180 -7.66 -3.39 10.27
C ILE A 180 -8.75 -2.90 9.32
N GLY A 181 -8.74 -3.35 8.05
CA GLY A 181 -9.72 -2.91 7.05
C GLY A 181 -11.14 -3.29 7.43
N PHE A 182 -11.31 -4.51 7.95
CA PHE A 182 -12.56 -4.99 8.50
C PHE A 182 -13.02 -4.13 9.69
N LYS A 183 -12.15 -3.89 10.68
CA LYS A 183 -12.46 -3.07 11.86
C LYS A 183 -12.87 -1.63 11.49
N LEU A 184 -12.19 -1.01 10.55
CA LEU A 184 -12.53 0.33 10.06
C LEU A 184 -13.90 0.38 9.39
N SER A 185 -14.31 -0.70 8.74
CA SER A 185 -15.63 -0.78 8.08
C SER A 185 -16.79 -0.99 9.07
N LEU A 186 -16.51 -1.49 10.29
CA LEU A 186 -17.53 -1.91 11.25
C LEU A 186 -18.60 -0.84 11.57
N PRO A 187 -18.27 0.43 11.83
CA PRO A 187 -19.30 1.42 12.19
C PRO A 187 -20.37 1.56 11.11
N ILE A 188 -19.97 1.49 9.85
CA ILE A 188 -20.85 1.61 8.69
C ILE A 188 -21.58 0.28 8.46
N VAL A 189 -20.84 -0.83 8.44
CA VAL A 189 -21.38 -2.17 8.19
C VAL A 189 -22.44 -2.56 9.23
N VAL A 190 -22.18 -2.30 10.52
CA VAL A 190 -23.12 -2.60 11.61
C VAL A 190 -24.37 -1.73 11.51
N THR A 191 -24.20 -0.43 11.19
CA THR A 191 -25.36 0.46 11.02
C THR A 191 -26.25 -0.01 9.88
N ILE A 192 -25.67 -0.37 8.73
CA ILE A 192 -26.45 -0.89 7.59
C ILE A 192 -27.07 -2.24 7.90
N LEU A 193 -26.39 -3.12 8.65
CA LEU A 193 -26.96 -4.39 9.09
C LEU A 193 -28.20 -4.17 9.96
N LEU A 194 -28.20 -3.18 10.86
CA LEU A 194 -29.39 -2.81 11.62
C LEU A 194 -30.52 -2.31 10.71
N ILE A 195 -30.21 -1.55 9.65
CA ILE A 195 -31.19 -1.15 8.64
C ILE A 195 -31.75 -2.37 7.90
N ASP A 196 -30.94 -3.37 7.55
CA ASP A 196 -31.41 -4.61 6.93
C ASP A 196 -32.40 -5.36 7.82
N VAL A 197 -32.12 -5.45 9.13
CA VAL A 197 -33.03 -6.05 10.11
C VAL A 197 -34.35 -5.25 10.19
N LEU A 198 -34.27 -3.91 10.26
CA LEU A 198 -35.45 -3.05 10.29
C LEU A 198 -36.31 -3.20 9.02
N LEU A 199 -35.68 -3.23 7.85
CA LEU A 199 -36.36 -3.46 6.57
C LEU A 199 -37.00 -4.85 6.51
N GLY A 200 -36.34 -5.88 7.04
CA GLY A 200 -36.89 -7.23 7.15
C GLY A 200 -38.14 -7.31 8.04
N ILE A 201 -38.14 -6.59 9.16
CA ILE A 201 -39.33 -6.47 10.03
C ILE A 201 -40.45 -5.74 9.28
N LEU A 202 -40.14 -4.62 8.61
CA LEU A 202 -41.10 -3.84 7.85
C LEU A 202 -41.74 -4.64 6.71
N ALA A 203 -40.95 -5.45 6.02
CA ALA A 203 -41.40 -6.38 4.97
C ALA A 203 -42.48 -7.34 5.47
N ARG A 204 -42.31 -7.84 6.70
CA ARG A 204 -43.27 -8.75 7.34
C ARG A 204 -44.54 -8.02 7.77
N THR A 205 -44.43 -6.77 8.24
CA THR A 205 -45.58 -5.98 8.68
C THR A 205 -46.40 -5.40 7.53
N ILE A 206 -45.76 -5.03 6.42
CA ILE A 206 -46.39 -4.43 5.23
C ILE A 206 -45.97 -5.25 4.00
N PRO A 207 -46.56 -6.43 3.79
CA PRO A 207 -46.15 -7.36 2.73
C PRO A 207 -46.41 -6.83 1.31
N GLN A 208 -47.24 -5.81 1.16
CA GLN A 208 -47.48 -5.14 -0.13
C GLN A 208 -46.35 -4.19 -0.54
N MET A 209 -45.44 -3.86 0.39
CA MET A 209 -44.30 -2.99 0.12
C MET A 209 -43.17 -3.77 -0.53
N ASN A 210 -42.72 -3.33 -1.72
CA ASN A 210 -41.49 -3.86 -2.30
C ASN A 210 -40.27 -3.30 -1.55
N VAL A 211 -39.70 -4.14 -0.68
CA VAL A 211 -38.55 -3.80 0.18
C VAL A 211 -37.33 -3.39 -0.62
N PHE A 212 -37.15 -3.90 -1.84
CA PHE A 212 -36.03 -3.47 -2.69
C PHE A 212 -36.20 -2.03 -3.17
N VAL A 213 -37.43 -1.61 -3.48
CA VAL A 213 -37.73 -0.26 -3.98
C VAL A 213 -37.54 0.79 -2.90
N VAL A 214 -37.93 0.49 -1.66
CA VAL A 214 -37.80 1.43 -0.53
C VAL A 214 -36.46 1.29 0.19
N GLY A 215 -35.95 0.06 0.31
CA GLY A 215 -34.79 -0.26 1.13
C GLY A 215 -33.47 0.19 0.53
N LEU A 216 -33.29 0.12 -0.79
CA LEU A 216 -32.06 0.60 -1.44
C LEU A 216 -31.86 2.11 -1.28
N PRO A 217 -32.83 2.99 -1.62
CA PRO A 217 -32.69 4.43 -1.39
C PRO A 217 -32.42 4.77 0.08
N LEU A 218 -33.11 4.09 1.01
CA LEU A 218 -32.93 4.30 2.43
C LEU A 218 -31.51 3.92 2.89
N LYS A 219 -31.01 2.76 2.47
CA LYS A 219 -29.65 2.28 2.77
C LYS A 219 -28.58 3.22 2.24
N ILE A 220 -28.77 3.73 1.02
CA ILE A 220 -27.84 4.70 0.42
C ILE A 220 -27.81 6.00 1.23
N LEU A 221 -28.97 6.56 1.56
CA LEU A 221 -29.06 7.82 2.29
C LEU A 221 -28.43 7.71 3.67
N ILE A 222 -28.79 6.67 4.44
CA ILE A 222 -28.22 6.42 5.77
C ILE A 222 -26.72 6.10 5.66
N GLY A 223 -26.32 5.29 4.68
CA GLY A 223 -24.92 4.94 4.44
C GLY A 223 -24.05 6.17 4.19
N LEU A 224 -24.50 7.10 3.36
CA LEU A 224 -23.79 8.36 3.09
C LEU A 224 -23.67 9.24 4.34
N VAL A 225 -24.72 9.32 5.17
CA VAL A 225 -24.67 10.06 6.45
C VAL A 225 -23.63 9.44 7.40
N VAL A 226 -23.64 8.11 7.54
CA VAL A 226 -22.71 7.41 8.43
C VAL A 226 -21.28 7.52 7.92
N ILE A 227 -21.05 7.44 6.59
CA ILE A 227 -19.75 7.70 5.97
C ILE A 227 -19.28 9.12 6.32
N GLY A 228 -20.14 10.13 6.16
CA GLY A 228 -19.82 11.52 6.50
C GLY A 228 -19.37 11.68 7.94
N LEU A 229 -20.03 11.01 8.88
CA LEU A 229 -19.64 11.01 10.30
C LEU A 229 -18.35 10.21 10.54
N SER A 230 -18.15 9.09 9.85
CA SER A 230 -16.96 8.24 10.01
C SER A 230 -15.69 8.84 9.40
N LEU A 231 -15.79 9.86 8.54
CA LEU A 231 -14.63 10.54 7.96
C LEU A 231 -13.71 11.16 9.02
N SER A 232 -14.25 11.70 10.12
CA SER A 232 -13.43 12.22 11.22
C SER A 232 -12.61 11.11 11.91
N ILE A 233 -13.23 9.95 12.08
CA ILE A 233 -12.59 8.76 12.64
C ILE A 233 -11.51 8.26 11.68
N PHE A 234 -11.81 8.20 10.37
CA PHE A 234 -10.83 7.85 9.35
C PHE A 234 -9.61 8.77 9.40
N TYR A 235 -9.82 10.10 9.38
CA TYR A 235 -8.74 11.08 9.42
C TYR A 235 -7.83 10.93 10.65
N SER A 236 -8.40 10.67 11.83
CA SER A 236 -7.63 10.50 13.05
C SER A 236 -6.85 9.18 13.11
N ILE A 237 -7.38 8.10 12.51
CA ILE A 237 -6.75 6.77 12.57
C ILE A 237 -5.74 6.56 11.44
N SER A 238 -5.95 7.14 10.25
CA SER A 238 -5.06 6.92 9.08
C SER A 238 -3.56 7.11 9.38
N PRO A 239 -3.11 8.17 10.08
CA PRO A 239 -1.69 8.33 10.43
C PRO A 239 -1.13 7.14 11.21
N THR A 240 -1.87 6.62 12.20
CA THR A 240 -1.43 5.47 13.01
C THR A 240 -1.28 4.19 12.19
N ILE A 241 -2.06 4.04 11.11
CA ILE A 241 -1.95 2.91 10.18
C ILE A 241 -0.69 3.06 9.33
N PHE A 242 -0.39 4.28 8.87
CA PHE A 242 0.84 4.57 8.14
C PHE A 242 2.09 4.35 9.02
N ASP A 243 2.06 4.79 10.28
CA ASP A 243 3.14 4.54 11.24
C ASP A 243 3.32 3.03 11.50
N SER A 244 2.21 2.29 11.55
CA SER A 244 2.26 0.82 11.66
C SER A 244 2.92 0.18 10.44
N ALA A 245 2.68 0.72 9.24
CA ALA A 245 3.35 0.24 8.02
C ALA A 245 4.87 0.41 8.12
N ILE A 246 5.32 1.60 8.52
CA ILE A 246 6.75 1.88 8.72
C ILE A 246 7.34 0.97 9.79
N LYS A 247 6.63 0.76 10.91
CA LYS A 247 7.07 -0.14 11.98
C LYS A 247 7.27 -1.57 11.47
N GLU A 248 6.37 -2.09 10.64
CA GLU A 248 6.54 -3.43 10.06
C GLU A 248 7.71 -3.50 9.07
N ILE A 249 7.99 -2.42 8.34
CA ILE A 249 9.20 -2.36 7.51
C ILE A 249 10.45 -2.49 8.38
N TYR A 250 10.54 -1.75 9.49
CA TYR A 250 11.69 -1.91 10.41
C TYR A 250 11.72 -3.26 11.12
N ASN A 251 10.57 -3.85 11.44
CA ASN A 251 10.54 -5.22 11.98
C ASN A 251 11.14 -6.22 10.99
N PHE A 252 10.77 -6.11 9.70
CA PHE A 252 11.37 -6.93 8.64
C PHE A 252 12.88 -6.71 8.53
N LEU A 253 13.33 -5.45 8.55
CA LEU A 253 14.76 -5.13 8.45
C LEU A 253 15.56 -5.68 9.64
N ASN A 254 14.99 -5.73 10.85
CA ASN A 254 15.64 -6.26 12.05
C ASN A 254 15.73 -7.80 12.11
N LEU A 255 15.14 -8.52 11.15
CA LEU A 255 15.27 -9.99 11.08
C LEU A 255 16.65 -10.44 10.56
N PHE A 256 17.44 -9.49 10.05
CA PHE A 256 18.76 -9.69 9.45
C PHE A 256 19.79 -8.80 10.15
#